data_AF-A0A6L3JV72-F1
#
_entry.id   AF-A0A6L3JV72-F1
#
_cell.length_a   1.000
_cell.length_b   1.000
_cell.length_c   1.000
_cell.angle_alpha   90.00
_cell.angle_beta   90.00
_cell.angle_gamma   90.00
#
_symmetry.space_group_name_H-M   'P 1'
#
loop_
_entity.id
_entity.type
_entity.pdbx_description
1 polymer ?
#
loop_
_entity_poly.entity_id
_entity_poly.type
_entity_poly.pdbx_seq_one_letter_code
_entity_poly.pdbx_strand_id
1 'polypeptide(L)' 'MEKNEELLERLVNEFAAYNRLTAVRIAKENLDCWGKTQEEMVKEMKSSSERILKWGYSTDADFPLDAPIVAGGTIY' A
#
# COMPACT_ATOMS: atom_id res chain seq x y z
N MET A 1 6.47 25.78 -20.81
CA MET A 1 7.05 24.53 -20.36
C MET A 1 7.65 23.85 -21.57
N GLU A 2 8.87 23.32 -21.48
CA GLU A 2 9.51 22.67 -22.61
C GLU A 2 8.80 21.33 -22.90
N LYS A 3 8.70 20.90 -24.17
CA LYS A 3 7.96 19.68 -24.55
C LYS A 3 8.44 18.43 -23.80
N ASN A 4 9.71 18.40 -23.41
CA ASN A 4 10.30 17.33 -22.62
C ASN A 4 9.84 17.34 -21.15
N GLU A 5 9.61 18.53 -20.57
CA GLU A 5 9.11 18.67 -19.20
C GLU A 5 7.66 18.19 -19.09
N GLU A 6 6.81 18.50 -20.07
CA GLU A 6 5.41 18.00 -20.12
C GLU A 6 5.36 16.48 -20.26
N LEU A 7 6.25 15.90 -21.07
CA LEU A 7 6.38 14.45 -21.22
C LEU A 7 6.82 13.79 -19.92
N LEU A 8 7.78 14.38 -19.23
CA LEU A 8 8.27 13.89 -17.95
C LEU A 8 7.18 13.95 -16.87
N GLU A 9 6.42 15.05 -16.81
CA GLU A 9 5.31 15.19 -15.87
C GLU A 9 4.21 14.14 -16.12
N ARG A 10 3.85 13.88 -17.38
CA ARG A 10 2.89 12.81 -17.72
C ARG A 10 3.40 11.44 -17.29
N LEU A 11 4.67 11.14 -17.56
CA LEU A 11 5.27 9.85 -17.19
C LEU A 11 5.28 9.64 -15.67
N VAL A 12 5.65 10.68 -14.91
CA VAL A 12 5.63 10.64 -13.43
C VAL A 12 4.21 10.42 -12.90
N ASN A 13 3.21 11.08 -13.48
CA ASN A 13 1.82 10.89 -13.11
C ASN A 13 1.29 9.48 -13.43
N GLU A 14 1.67 8.91 -14.58
CA GLU A 14 1.33 7.53 -14.95
C GLU A 14 1.97 6.52 -13.98
N PHE A 15 3.25 6.68 -13.64
CA PHE A 15 3.91 5.84 -12.64
C PHE A 15 3.26 5.96 -11.26
N ALA A 16 2.91 7.16 -10.83
CA ALA A 16 2.22 7.37 -9.56
C ALA A 16 0.84 6.69 -9.55
N ALA A 17 0.09 6.73 -10.66
CA ALA A 17 -1.19 6.04 -10.79
C ALA A 17 -1.02 4.51 -10.75
N TYR A 18 -0.02 3.97 -11.46
CA TYR A 18 0.28 2.54 -11.47
C TYR A 18 0.70 2.02 -10.08
N ASN A 19 1.55 2.78 -9.37
CA ASN A 19 1.97 2.44 -8.01
C ASN A 19 0.78 2.43 -7.04
N ARG A 20 -0.17 3.37 -7.17
CA ARG A 20 -1.40 3.39 -6.37
C ARG A 20 -2.27 2.16 -6.64
N LEU A 21 -2.47 1.81 -7.91
CA LEU A 21 -3.27 0.64 -8.28
C LEU A 21 -2.64 -0.66 -7.74
N THR A 22 -1.32 -0.79 -7.86
CA THR A 22 -0.57 -1.95 -7.36
C THR A 22 -0.69 -2.07 -5.84
N ALA A 23 -0.53 -0.96 -5.11
CA ALA A 23 -0.69 -0.93 -3.65
C ALA A 23 -2.09 -1.37 -3.19
N VAL A 24 -3.15 -0.88 -3.87
CA VAL A 24 -4.54 -1.27 -3.59
C VAL A 24 -4.77 -2.75 -3.85
N ARG A 25 -4.22 -3.29 -4.94
CA ARG A 25 -4.36 -4.71 -5.29
C ARG A 25 -3.69 -5.62 -4.27
N ILE A 26 -2.46 -5.29 -3.89
CA ILE A 26 -1.70 -5.99 -2.85
C ILE A 26 -2.46 -5.95 -1.51
N ALA A 27 -2.99 -4.80 -1.13
CA ALA A 27 -3.77 -4.66 0.10
C ALA A 27 -5.06 -5.49 0.08
N LYS A 28 -5.77 -5.51 -1.06
CA LYS A 28 -6.98 -6.31 -1.24
C LYS A 28 -6.71 -7.81 -1.09
N GLU A 29 -5.70 -8.29 -1.82
CA GLU A 29 -5.33 -9.72 -1.85
C GLU A 29 -4.91 -10.22 -0.46
N ASN A 30 -4.37 -9.36 0.41
CA ASN A 30 -4.05 -9.71 1.80
C ASN A 30 -5.26 -9.67 2.75
N LEU A 31 -6.29 -8.87 2.48
CA LEU A 31 -7.40 -8.65 3.42
C LEU A 31 -8.58 -9.60 3.24
N ASP A 32 -8.80 -10.11 2.03
CA ASP A 32 -9.83 -11.12 1.74
C ASP A 32 -9.62 -12.43 2.56
N CYS A 33 -8.50 -12.59 3.27
CA CYS A 33 -8.19 -13.77 4.08
C CYS A 33 -8.61 -13.69 5.57
N TRP A 34 -9.14 -12.56 6.07
CA TRP A 34 -9.11 -12.28 7.53
C TRP A 34 -10.47 -12.20 8.24
N GLY A 35 -11.58 -12.62 7.62
CA GLY A 35 -12.90 -12.69 8.29
C GLY A 35 -13.46 -11.34 8.78
N LYS A 36 -12.99 -10.23 8.19
CA LYS A 36 -13.38 -8.85 8.52
C LYS A 36 -14.65 -8.43 7.79
N THR A 37 -15.38 -7.46 8.36
CA THR A 37 -16.50 -6.81 7.67
C THR A 37 -16.00 -5.95 6.49
N GLN A 38 -16.89 -5.61 5.54
CA GLN A 38 -16.51 -4.77 4.41
C GLN A 38 -15.91 -3.41 4.82
N GLU A 39 -16.43 -2.77 5.87
CA GLU A 39 -15.91 -1.49 6.35
C GLU A 39 -14.50 -1.63 6.92
N GLU A 40 -14.24 -2.69 7.70
CA GLU A 40 -12.91 -3.00 8.23
C GLU A 40 -11.91 -3.30 7.12
N MET A 41 -12.33 -4.08 6.10
CA MET A 41 -11.51 -4.35 4.93
C MET A 41 -11.16 -3.07 4.17
N VAL A 42 -12.12 -2.16 3.93
CA VAL A 42 -11.85 -0.89 3.24
C VAL A 42 -10.87 -0.02 4.03
N LYS A 43 -11.04 0.08 5.35
CA LYS A 43 -10.16 0.85 6.23
C LYS A 43 -8.73 0.32 6.20
N GLU A 44 -8.58 -0.98 6.25
CA GLU A 44 -7.28 -1.63 6.27
C GLU A 44 -6.62 -1.66 4.89
N MET A 45 -7.41 -1.77 3.82
CA MET A 45 -6.94 -1.61 2.44
C MET A 45 -6.35 -0.23 2.23
N LYS A 46 -7.02 0.81 2.73
CA LYS A 46 -6.54 2.18 2.66
C LYS A 46 -5.23 2.35 3.44
N SER A 47 -5.18 1.89 4.68
CA SER A 47 -3.98 1.99 5.52
C SER A 47 -2.78 1.25 4.91
N SER A 48 -3.00 0.02 4.41
CA SER A 48 -1.94 -0.79 3.79
C SER A 48 -1.45 -0.16 2.49
N SER A 49 -2.36 0.35 1.66
CA SER A 49 -2.01 1.03 0.40
C SER A 49 -1.16 2.28 0.66
N GLU A 50 -1.51 3.08 1.68
CA GLU A 50 -0.72 4.26 2.08
C GLU A 50 0.68 3.88 2.57
N ARG A 51 0.83 2.78 3.31
CA ARG A 51 2.14 2.27 3.75
C ARG A 51 2.98 1.77 2.57
N ILE A 52 2.39 0.99 1.65
CA ILE A 52 3.08 0.48 0.46
C ILE A 52 3.55 1.64 -0.42
N LEU A 53 2.72 2.66 -0.61
CA LEU A 53 3.11 3.85 -1.37
C LEU A 53 4.30 4.55 -0.71
N LYS A 54 4.27 4.77 0.61
CA LYS A 54 5.40 5.36 1.35
C LYS A 54 6.66 4.50 1.25
N TRP A 55 6.53 3.17 1.32
CA TRP A 55 7.63 2.24 1.12
C TRP A 55 8.23 2.33 -0.29
N GLY A 56 7.41 2.40 -1.34
CA GLY A 56 7.88 2.58 -2.72
C GLY A 56 8.70 3.86 -2.94
N TYR A 57 8.60 4.84 -2.03
CA TYR A 57 9.41 6.06 -2.01
C TYR A 57 10.56 6.04 -0.99
N SER A 58 10.72 4.96 -0.21
CA SER A 58 11.69 4.86 0.89
C SER A 58 12.65 3.69 0.65
N THR A 59 13.96 3.97 0.56
CA THR A 59 14.99 2.95 0.35
C THR A 59 15.30 2.12 1.60
N ASP A 60 14.91 2.61 2.78
CA ASP A 60 15.37 2.09 4.08
C ASP A 60 14.23 1.50 4.92
N ALA A 61 13.05 1.27 4.33
CA ALA A 61 11.89 0.76 5.05
C ALA A 61 11.67 -0.73 4.82
N ASP A 62 11.37 -1.47 5.88
CA ASP A 62 10.89 -2.85 5.79
C ASP A 62 9.54 -2.91 5.08
N PHE A 63 9.29 -4.01 4.36
CA PHE A 63 8.12 -4.16 3.51
C PHE A 63 6.82 -4.15 4.35
N PRO A 64 5.84 -3.28 4.05
CA PRO A 64 4.78 -2.95 5.00
C PRO A 64 3.61 -3.95 5.07
N LEU A 65 3.80 -5.19 4.64
CA LEU A 65 2.77 -6.23 4.67
C LEU A 65 2.96 -7.30 5.73
N ASP A 66 3.99 -7.17 6.58
CA ASP A 66 4.16 -8.12 7.66
C ASP A 66 2.92 -8.15 8.55
N ALA A 67 2.45 -9.38 8.82
CA ALA A 67 1.37 -9.61 9.77
C ALA A 67 1.72 -8.95 11.11
N PRO A 68 0.72 -8.45 11.87
CA PRO A 68 0.99 -7.93 13.21
C PRO A 68 1.77 -8.96 14.02
N ILE A 69 2.84 -8.54 14.70
CA ILE A 69 3.53 -9.39 15.66
C ILE A 69 2.49 -9.82 16.69
N VAL A 70 2.05 -11.07 16.61
CA VAL A 70 1.18 -11.66 17.63
C VAL A 70 2.07 -11.83 18.86
N ALA A 71 2.04 -10.85 19.76
CA ALA A 71 2.54 -11.05 21.10
C ALA A 71 1.64 -12.13 21.73
N GLY A 72 2.07 -13.39 21.65
CA GLY A 72 1.45 -14.52 22.31
C GLY A 72 1.58 -14.37 23.82
N GLY A 73 0.80 -13.46 24.40
CA GLY A 73 0.62 -13.36 25.84
C GLY A 73 -0.29 -14.48 26.28
N THR A 74 0.28 -15.53 26.86
CA THR A 74 -0.48 -16.47 27.68
C THR A 74 -1.10 -15.70 28.84
N ILE A 75 -2.42 -15.56 28.85
CA ILE A 75 -3.16 -15.09 30.01
C ILE A 75 -3.16 -16.24 31.02
N TYR A 76 -2.47 -16.05 32.15
CA TYR A 76 -2.56 -16.91 33.34
C TYR A 76 -3.82 -16.56 34.14
#